data_AF-A0A537BPA0-F1
#
_entry.id   AF-A0A537BPA0-F1
#
_cell.length_a   1.000
_cell.length_b   1.000
_cell.length_c   1.000
_cell.angle_alpha   90.00
_cell.angle_beta   90.00
_cell.angle_gamma   90.00
#
_symmetry.space_group_name_H-M   'P 1'
#
loop_
_entity.id
_entity.type
_entity.pdbx_description
1 polymer ?
#
loop_
_entity_poly.entity_id
_entity_poly.type
_entity_poly.pdbx_seq_one_letter_code
_entity_poly.pdbx_strand_id
1 'polypeptide(L)'
;RQHGSVLIDRADYAALTGDRRVNDAALWLAPGATPAQAIDAIRALPGSAGIDLGTPGEIRQLSLSIFDRSFAVTYAMEAVAMLVGLFGLSSSLGAIVLARRREFGMLRHLGLTRAQIRAMLAAEGGLLALLGALAGLAAGAAISLVLVYVVNRQSFNWSMELHVPFLLLAALIALLIFLAVITAVASGREAMGIGPVRAVREDW
;
A
#
# COMPACT_ATOMS: atom_id res chain seq x y z
N ARG A 1 16.46 19.36 -19.68
CA ARG A 1 17.18 18.46 -20.64
C ARG A 1 18.67 18.77 -20.56
N GLN A 2 19.39 18.16 -19.63
CA GLN A 2 20.86 18.12 -19.61
C GLN A 2 21.27 16.81 -18.96
N HIS A 3 21.29 15.74 -19.75
CA HIS A 3 21.89 14.48 -19.34
C HIS A 3 22.87 14.08 -20.42
N GLY A 4 24.15 14.21 -20.09
CA GLY A 4 25.27 13.61 -20.76
C GLY A 4 26.31 13.41 -19.68
N SER A 5 26.76 12.18 -19.48
CA SER A 5 27.95 11.93 -18.67
C SER A 5 29.15 11.98 -19.61
N VAL A 6 30.20 12.66 -19.16
CA VAL A 6 31.50 12.65 -19.83
C VAL A 6 32.49 12.12 -18.82
N LEU A 7 33.20 11.04 -19.17
CA LEU A 7 34.38 10.63 -18.43
C LEU A 7 35.59 11.34 -19.05
N ILE A 8 36.38 11.99 -18.20
CA ILE A 8 37.64 12.62 -18.55
C ILE A 8 38.67 12.21 -17.52
N ASP A 9 39.92 12.05 -17.93
CA ASP A 9 41.01 11.85 -16.99
C ASP A 9 41.15 13.09 -16.09
N ARG A 10 41.42 12.88 -14.80
CA ARG A 10 41.55 13.97 -13.83
C ARG A 10 42.69 14.92 -14.19
N ALA A 11 43.79 14.41 -14.73
CA ALA A 11 44.93 15.24 -15.13
C ALA A 11 44.54 16.18 -16.27
N ASP A 12 43.80 15.69 -17.26
CA ASP A 12 43.29 16.48 -18.38
C ASP A 12 42.28 17.52 -17.92
N TYR A 13 41.35 17.15 -17.02
CA TYR A 13 40.39 18.07 -16.43
C TYR A 13 41.07 19.22 -15.69
N ALA A 14 42.06 18.90 -14.85
CA ALA A 14 42.80 19.90 -14.09
C ALA A 14 43.66 20.80 -15.00
N ALA A 15 44.23 20.26 -16.08
CA ALA A 15 44.99 21.03 -17.06
C ALA A 15 44.11 22.00 -17.85
N LEU A 16 42.90 21.59 -18.22
CA LEU A 16 41.96 22.39 -19.01
C LEU A 16 41.21 23.44 -18.18
N THR A 17 40.86 23.12 -16.94
CA THR A 17 40.00 23.99 -16.10
C THR A 17 40.76 24.74 -15.01
N GLY A 18 41.93 24.25 -14.60
CA GLY A 18 42.65 24.71 -13.42
C GLY A 18 42.03 24.28 -12.09
N ASP A 19 40.89 23.58 -12.08
CA ASP A 19 40.25 23.11 -10.85
C ASP A 19 40.92 21.81 -10.35
N ARG A 20 41.34 21.84 -9.08
CA ARG A 20 42.00 20.72 -8.39
C ARG A 20 41.16 20.14 -7.26
N ARG A 21 39.96 20.69 -7.02
CA ARG A 21 39.05 20.24 -5.97
C ARG A 21 38.51 18.86 -6.30
N VAL A 22 38.20 18.09 -5.26
CA VAL A 22 37.61 16.75 -5.36
C VAL A 22 36.38 16.76 -4.48
N ASN A 23 35.24 16.40 -5.06
CA ASN A 23 33.98 16.34 -4.33
C ASN A 23 33.77 14.97 -3.69
N ASP A 24 34.14 13.91 -4.42
CA ASP A 24 33.95 12.52 -4.00
C ASP A 24 35.20 11.69 -4.32
N ALA A 25 35.53 10.74 -3.43
CA ALA A 25 36.59 9.77 -3.64
C ALA A 25 36.10 8.38 -3.25
N ALA A 26 36.22 7.42 -4.17
CA ALA A 26 35.94 6.01 -3.89
C ALA A 26 37.23 5.30 -3.47
N LEU A 27 37.15 4.52 -2.40
CA LEU A 27 38.26 3.75 -1.86
C LEU A 27 37.92 2.27 -1.95
N TRP A 28 38.80 1.48 -2.58
CA TRP A 28 38.69 0.03 -2.60
C TRP A 28 39.56 -0.55 -1.49
N LEU A 29 38.94 -1.34 -0.62
CA LEU A 29 39.65 -1.98 0.48
C LEU A 29 40.50 -3.15 -0.02
N ALA A 30 41.69 -3.28 0.55
CA ALA A 30 42.53 -4.45 0.31
C ALA A 30 41.83 -5.73 0.85
N PRO A 31 42.10 -6.91 0.26
CA PRO A 31 41.53 -8.16 0.74
C PRO A 31 41.79 -8.38 2.24
N GLY A 32 40.74 -8.56 3.04
CA GLY A 32 40.82 -8.77 4.49
C GLY A 32 40.72 -7.51 5.36
N ALA A 33 40.72 -6.30 4.78
CA ALA A 33 40.48 -5.07 5.53
C ALA A 33 38.98 -4.84 5.75
N THR A 34 38.59 -4.43 6.97
CA THR A 34 37.19 -4.09 7.26
C THR A 34 36.90 -2.61 7.02
N PRO A 35 35.68 -2.23 6.60
CA PRO A 35 35.29 -0.83 6.42
C PRO A 35 35.47 0.02 7.68
N ALA A 36 35.19 -0.54 8.86
CA ALA A 36 35.36 0.16 10.14
C ALA A 36 36.83 0.56 10.38
N GLN A 37 37.77 -0.38 10.19
CA GLN A 37 39.21 -0.10 10.32
C GLN A 37 39.68 0.99 9.35
N ALA A 38 39.17 0.98 8.12
CA ALA A 38 39.51 2.00 7.12
C ALA A 38 38.96 3.38 7.49
N ILE A 39 37.71 3.45 7.97
CA ILE A 39 37.08 4.71 8.41
C ILE A 39 37.86 5.30 9.59
N ASP A 40 38.21 4.48 10.58
CA ASP A 40 38.96 4.94 11.75
C ASP A 40 40.36 5.44 11.36
N ALA A 41 41.04 4.75 10.44
CA ALA A 41 42.33 5.18 9.91
C ALA A 41 42.24 6.53 9.15
N ILE A 42 41.17 6.75 8.38
CA ILE A 42 40.97 8.03 7.66
C ILE A 42 40.61 9.15 8.62
N ARG A 43 39.81 8.88 9.65
CA ARG A 43 39.47 9.87 10.68
C ARG A 43 40.70 10.32 11.47
N ALA A 44 41.69 9.45 11.65
CA ALA A 44 42.94 9.79 12.31
C ALA A 44 43.86 10.72 11.48
N LEU A 45 43.59 10.93 10.19
CA LEU A 45 44.38 11.83 9.35
C LEU A 45 44.08 13.31 9.64
N PRO A 46 45.09 14.19 9.64
CA PRO A 46 44.88 15.63 9.80
C PRO A 46 44.05 16.19 8.63
N GLY A 47 42.97 16.92 8.94
CA GLY A 47 42.05 17.50 7.94
C GLY A 47 40.82 16.64 7.62
N SER A 48 40.63 15.51 8.32
CA SER A 48 39.48 14.60 8.14
C SER A 48 38.15 15.12 8.70
N ALA A 49 38.16 16.18 9.51
CA ALA A 49 37.01 16.67 10.29
C ALA A 49 35.84 17.24 9.47
N GLY A 50 35.97 17.32 8.14
CA GLY A 50 34.90 17.77 7.22
C GLY A 50 34.59 16.79 6.09
N ILE A 51 35.07 15.53 6.18
CA ILE A 51 34.85 14.50 5.16
C ILE A 51 33.71 13.60 5.63
N ASP A 52 32.61 13.56 4.86
CA ASP A 52 31.56 12.57 5.05
C ASP A 52 32.04 11.21 4.51
N LEU A 53 32.29 10.29 5.43
CA LEU A 53 32.67 8.91 5.11
C LEU A 53 31.42 8.05 5.19
N GLY A 54 30.95 7.57 4.04
CA GLY A 54 29.85 6.63 3.95
C GLY A 54 30.32 5.29 3.40
N THR A 55 30.01 4.19 4.09
CA THR A 55 30.13 2.88 3.48
C THR A 55 29.05 2.69 2.41
N PRO A 56 29.27 1.84 1.39
CA PRO A 56 28.22 1.52 0.41
C PRO A 56 26.92 1.02 1.07
N GLY A 57 27.02 0.36 2.23
CA GLY A 57 25.87 -0.10 3.03
C GLY A 57 25.09 1.05 3.66
N GLU A 58 25.77 2.03 4.27
CA GLU A 58 25.14 3.21 4.88
C GLU A 58 24.51 4.13 3.83
N ILE A 59 25.19 4.36 2.71
CA ILE A 59 24.66 5.18 1.60
C ILE A 59 23.38 4.54 1.04
N ARG A 60 23.37 3.21 0.91
CA ARG A 60 22.18 2.46 0.50
C ARG A 60 21.07 2.59 1.53
N GLN A 61 21.35 2.43 2.82
CA GLN A 61 20.34 2.55 3.89
C GLN A 61 19.76 3.96 3.98
N LEU A 62 20.61 5.00 3.89
CA LEU A 62 20.16 6.39 3.89
C LEU A 62 19.22 6.65 2.71
N SER A 63 19.63 6.23 1.51
CA SER A 63 18.79 6.33 0.32
C SER A 63 17.44 5.63 0.51
N LEU A 64 17.44 4.37 0.99
CA LEU A 64 16.22 3.62 1.26
C LEU A 64 15.32 4.31 2.29
N SER A 65 15.89 4.85 3.37
CA SER A 65 15.11 5.54 4.42
C SER A 65 14.43 6.83 3.94
N ILE A 66 15.08 7.55 3.02
CA ILE A 66 14.50 8.75 2.39
C ILE A 66 13.34 8.32 1.49
N PHE A 67 13.52 7.27 0.69
CA PHE A 67 12.46 6.71 -0.14
C PHE A 67 11.27 6.21 0.70
N ASP A 68 11.52 5.45 1.77
CA ASP A 68 10.48 4.92 2.67
C ASP A 68 9.62 6.04 3.28
N ARG A 69 10.24 7.16 3.68
CA ARG A 69 9.51 8.33 4.19
C ARG A 69 8.60 8.95 3.14
N SER A 70 9.04 9.04 1.89
CA SER A 70 8.20 9.54 0.80
C SER A 70 7.01 8.63 0.53
N PHE A 71 7.18 7.31 0.65
CA PHE A 71 6.09 6.34 0.50
C PHE A 71 5.16 6.24 1.73
N ALA A 72 5.63 6.62 2.92
CA ALA A 72 4.82 6.61 4.14
C ALA A 72 3.50 7.39 4.00
N VAL A 73 3.55 8.55 3.31
CA VAL A 73 2.34 9.35 3.02
C VAL A 73 1.38 8.58 2.12
N THR A 74 1.89 7.90 1.09
CA THR A 74 1.08 7.06 0.21
C THR A 74 0.42 5.92 0.98
N TYR A 75 1.15 5.24 1.86
CA TYR A 75 0.58 4.19 2.71
C TYR A 75 -0.51 4.72 3.66
N ALA A 76 -0.34 5.93 4.19
CA ALA A 76 -1.37 6.56 5.02
C ALA A 76 -2.64 6.86 4.20
N MET A 77 -2.50 7.39 2.99
CA MET A 77 -3.63 7.65 2.09
C MET A 77 -4.31 6.35 1.65
N GLU A 78 -3.54 5.29 1.39
CA GLU A 78 -4.04 3.95 1.08
C GLU A 78 -4.88 3.40 2.24
N ALA A 79 -4.39 3.51 3.48
CA ALA A 79 -5.14 3.09 4.66
C ALA A 79 -6.46 3.84 4.81
N VAL A 80 -6.46 5.16 4.60
CA VAL A 80 -7.69 5.98 4.63
C VAL A 80 -8.66 5.56 3.51
N ALA A 81 -8.16 5.34 2.29
CA ALA A 81 -8.98 4.89 1.17
C ALA A 81 -9.62 3.53 1.45
N MET A 82 -8.87 2.58 2.02
CA MET A 82 -9.38 1.29 2.46
C MET A 82 -10.49 1.44 3.51
N LEU A 83 -10.29 2.30 4.51
CA LEU A 83 -11.31 2.57 5.54
C LEU A 83 -12.58 3.15 4.92
N VAL A 84 -12.48 4.16 4.05
CA VAL A 84 -13.63 4.78 3.39
C VAL A 84 -14.37 3.76 2.52
N GLY A 85 -13.64 2.95 1.75
CA GLY A 85 -14.25 1.88 0.93
C GLY A 85 -14.99 0.85 1.77
N LEU A 86 -14.40 0.45 2.90
CA LEU A 86 -15.01 -0.48 3.85
C LEU A 86 -16.26 0.09 4.51
N PHE A 87 -16.23 1.35 4.95
CA PHE A 87 -17.41 2.03 5.50
C PHE A 87 -18.53 2.14 4.46
N GLY A 88 -18.18 2.49 3.21
CA GLY A 88 -19.13 2.55 2.10
C GLY A 88 -19.79 1.20 1.81
N LEU A 89 -19.00 0.12 1.77
CA LEU A 89 -19.49 -1.25 1.61
C LEU A 89 -20.42 -1.64 2.76
N SER A 90 -20.00 -1.39 4.00
CA SER A 90 -20.75 -1.74 5.20
C SER A 90 -22.10 -1.00 5.25
N SER A 91 -22.10 0.29 4.95
CA SER A 91 -23.31 1.12 4.90
C SER A 91 -24.26 0.65 3.80
N SER A 92 -23.74 0.35 2.62
CA SER A 92 -24.54 -0.11 1.47
C SER A 92 -25.19 -1.46 1.74
N LEU A 93 -24.42 -2.44 2.25
CA LEU A 93 -24.96 -3.74 2.63
C LEU A 93 -26.02 -3.59 3.73
N GLY A 94 -25.75 -2.78 4.76
CA GLY A 94 -26.72 -2.49 5.82
C GLY A 94 -28.03 -1.93 5.28
N ALA A 95 -27.95 -0.99 4.33
CA ALA A 95 -29.13 -0.40 3.68
C ALA A 95 -29.94 -1.44 2.89
N ILE A 96 -29.29 -2.31 2.11
CA ILE A 96 -29.95 -3.39 1.35
C ILE A 96 -30.66 -4.36 2.31
N VAL A 97 -30.00 -4.75 3.39
CA VAL A 97 -30.57 -5.65 4.41
C VAL A 97 -31.78 -5.02 5.09
N LEU A 98 -31.70 -3.73 5.41
CA LEU A 98 -32.79 -3.01 6.07
C LEU A 98 -34.01 -2.86 5.15
N ALA A 99 -33.80 -2.58 3.86
CA ALA A 99 -34.86 -2.51 2.86
C ALA A 99 -35.60 -3.84 2.72
N ARG A 100 -34.89 -4.98 2.82
CA ARG A 100 -35.43 -6.34 2.68
C ARG A 100 -35.95 -6.94 4.01
N ARG A 101 -36.04 -6.13 5.07
CA ARG A 101 -36.47 -6.60 6.41
C ARG A 101 -37.84 -7.29 6.41
N ARG A 102 -38.80 -6.80 5.64
CA ARG A 102 -40.15 -7.40 5.54
C ARG A 102 -40.11 -8.79 4.92
N GLU A 103 -39.26 -9.01 3.92
CA GLU A 103 -39.06 -10.32 3.28
C GLU A 103 -38.55 -11.36 4.29
N PHE A 104 -37.56 -10.99 5.12
CA PHE A 104 -37.04 -11.88 6.16
C PHE A 104 -38.09 -12.22 7.21
N GLY A 105 -39.00 -11.28 7.52
CA GLY A 105 -40.15 -11.52 8.38
C GLY A 105 -41.14 -12.56 7.81
N MET A 106 -41.39 -12.53 6.49
CA MET A 106 -42.23 -13.52 5.81
C MET A 106 -41.57 -14.89 5.74
N LEU A 107 -40.27 -14.95 5.41
CA LEU A 107 -39.50 -16.20 5.40
C LEU A 107 -39.53 -16.90 6.77
N ARG A 108 -39.53 -16.12 7.85
CA ARG A 108 -39.66 -16.65 9.21
C ARG A 108 -41.04 -17.26 9.48
N HIS A 109 -42.12 -16.73 8.88
CA HIS A 109 -43.46 -17.33 8.98
C HIS A 109 -43.56 -18.63 8.17
N LEU A 110 -42.77 -18.77 7.10
CA LEU A 110 -42.62 -20.01 6.34
C LEU A 110 -41.75 -21.06 7.05
N GLY A 111 -41.26 -20.78 8.26
CA GLY A 111 -40.53 -21.73 9.09
C GLY A 111 -39.01 -21.64 9.00
N LEU A 112 -38.43 -20.65 8.29
CA LEU A 112 -36.97 -20.48 8.27
C LEU A 112 -36.43 -20.07 9.65
N THR A 113 -35.33 -20.71 10.03
CA THR A 113 -34.62 -20.40 11.27
C THR A 113 -33.78 -19.13 11.13
N ARG A 114 -33.47 -18.48 12.27
CA ARG A 114 -32.57 -17.30 12.30
C ARG A 114 -31.18 -17.63 11.78
N ALA A 115 -30.72 -18.87 11.94
CA ALA A 115 -29.41 -19.32 11.46
C ALA A 115 -29.39 -19.39 9.92
N GLN A 116 -30.45 -19.91 9.29
CA GLN A 116 -30.56 -19.97 7.83
C GLN A 116 -30.57 -18.57 7.19
N ILE A 117 -31.32 -17.63 7.78
CA ILE A 117 -31.35 -16.24 7.27
C ILE A 117 -29.97 -15.59 7.39
N ARG A 118 -29.25 -15.80 8.50
CA ARG A 118 -27.88 -15.28 8.67
C ARG A 118 -26.88 -15.91 7.69
N ALA A 119 -26.98 -17.22 7.45
CA ALA A 119 -26.12 -17.92 6.49
C ALA A 119 -26.35 -17.41 5.06
N MET A 120 -27.60 -17.17 4.68
CA MET A 120 -27.95 -16.57 3.39
C MET A 120 -27.35 -15.17 3.26
N LEU A 121 -27.48 -14.33 4.29
CA LEU A 121 -26.95 -12.97 4.30
C LEU A 121 -25.42 -12.92 4.26
N ALA A 122 -24.77 -13.85 4.97
CA ALA A 122 -23.33 -14.04 4.92
C ALA A 122 -22.87 -14.43 3.51
N ALA A 123 -23.58 -15.35 2.85
CA ALA A 123 -23.29 -15.74 1.48
C ALA A 123 -23.46 -14.58 0.50
N GLU A 124 -24.55 -13.82 0.61
CA GLU A 124 -24.83 -12.64 -0.24
C GLU A 124 -23.76 -11.55 -0.06
N GLY A 125 -23.46 -11.19 1.19
CA GLY A 125 -22.41 -10.21 1.50
C GLY A 125 -21.01 -10.67 1.07
N GLY A 126 -20.70 -11.95 1.26
CA GLY A 126 -19.44 -12.56 0.83
C GLY A 126 -19.29 -12.57 -0.70
N LEU A 127 -20.36 -12.88 -1.44
CA LEU A 127 -20.34 -12.85 -2.91
C LEU A 127 -20.13 -11.43 -3.44
N LEU A 128 -20.85 -10.44 -2.89
CA LEU A 128 -20.71 -9.04 -3.29
C LEU A 128 -19.31 -8.51 -3.00
N ALA A 129 -18.76 -8.85 -1.83
CA ALA A 129 -17.38 -8.53 -1.47
C ALA A 129 -16.37 -9.15 -2.42
N LEU A 130 -16.54 -10.43 -2.78
CA LEU A 130 -15.66 -11.12 -3.73
C LEU A 130 -15.71 -10.48 -5.12
N LEU A 131 -16.90 -10.19 -5.64
CA LEU A 131 -17.06 -9.54 -6.94
C LEU A 131 -16.45 -8.14 -6.94
N GLY A 132 -16.67 -7.37 -5.87
CA GLY A 132 -16.04 -6.06 -5.69
C GLY A 132 -14.51 -6.14 -5.63
N ALA A 133 -13.97 -7.13 -4.92
CA ALA A 133 -12.53 -7.38 -4.85
C ALA A 133 -11.93 -7.74 -6.22
N LEU A 134 -12.60 -8.60 -6.99
CA LEU A 134 -12.15 -8.97 -8.35
C LEU A 134 -12.18 -7.78 -9.30
N ALA A 135 -13.26 -6.97 -9.27
CA ALA A 135 -13.36 -5.76 -10.07
C ALA A 135 -12.30 -4.72 -9.67
N GLY A 136 -12.08 -4.54 -8.37
CA GLY A 136 -11.05 -3.65 -7.82
C GLY A 136 -9.64 -4.08 -8.19
N LEU A 137 -9.34 -5.39 -8.13
CA LEU A 137 -8.07 -5.94 -8.60
C LEU A 137 -7.86 -5.69 -10.10
N ALA A 138 -8.88 -5.93 -10.93
CA ALA A 138 -8.78 -5.71 -12.37
C ALA A 138 -8.52 -4.23 -12.70
N ALA A 139 -9.28 -3.33 -12.09
CA ALA A 139 -9.11 -1.89 -12.27
C ALA A 139 -7.75 -1.40 -11.73
N GLY A 140 -7.36 -1.84 -10.54
CA GLY A 140 -6.08 -1.50 -9.91
C GLY A 140 -4.88 -2.01 -10.72
N ALA A 141 -4.96 -3.23 -11.24
CA ALA A 141 -3.94 -3.79 -12.12
C ALA A 141 -3.83 -2.99 -13.42
N ALA A 142 -4.96 -2.61 -14.04
CA ALA A 142 -4.96 -1.78 -15.24
C ALA A 142 -4.31 -0.41 -14.99
N ILE A 143 -4.67 0.26 -13.89
CA ILE A 143 -4.07 1.55 -13.50
C ILE A 143 -2.57 1.39 -13.22
N SER A 144 -2.17 0.33 -12.51
CA SER A 144 -0.77 0.03 -12.21
C SER A 144 0.06 -0.15 -13.48
N LEU A 145 -0.45 -0.92 -14.45
CA LEU A 145 0.20 -1.12 -15.74
C LEU A 145 0.38 0.21 -16.50
N VAL A 146 -0.64 1.07 -16.51
CA VAL A 146 -0.55 2.40 -17.13
C VAL A 146 0.52 3.26 -16.45
N LEU A 147 0.55 3.26 -15.12
CA LEU A 147 1.57 4.00 -14.35
C LEU A 147 2.98 3.51 -14.67
N VAL A 148 3.22 2.20 -14.68
CA VAL A 148 4.55 1.62 -14.90
C VAL A 148 5.02 1.79 -16.34
N TYR A 149 4.17 1.47 -17.32
CA TYR A 149 4.59 1.38 -18.73
C TYR A 149 4.42 2.68 -19.52
N VAL A 150 3.50 3.56 -19.11
CA VAL A 150 3.22 4.82 -19.82
C VAL A 150 3.80 5.99 -19.02
N VAL A 151 3.32 6.20 -17.81
CA VAL A 151 3.68 7.41 -17.02
C VAL A 151 5.15 7.39 -16.62
N ASN A 152 5.64 6.31 -16.01
CA ASN A 152 7.02 6.25 -15.53
C ASN A 152 8.04 6.33 -16.68
N ARG A 153 7.74 5.70 -17.82
CA ARG A 153 8.59 5.75 -19.01
C ARG A 153 8.64 7.17 -19.59
N GLN A 154 7.51 7.88 -19.63
CA GLN A 154 7.45 9.27 -20.11
C GLN A 154 8.13 10.26 -19.15
N SER A 155 8.01 10.06 -17.85
CA SER A 155 8.56 10.98 -16.84
C SER A 155 10.06 10.76 -16.58
N PHE A 156 10.54 9.51 -16.59
CA PHE A 156 11.86 9.17 -16.08
C PHE A 156 12.72 8.33 -17.03
N ASN A 157 12.24 7.96 -18.22
CA ASN A 157 12.97 7.16 -19.24
C ASN A 157 13.49 5.78 -18.78
N TRP A 158 13.02 5.29 -17.64
CA TRP A 158 13.29 3.96 -17.10
C TRP A 158 11.97 3.24 -16.76
N SER A 159 11.97 1.91 -16.74
CA SER A 159 10.86 1.10 -16.25
C SER A 159 11.24 0.43 -14.94
N MET A 160 10.30 0.35 -14.00
CA MET A 160 10.45 -0.46 -12.80
C MET A 160 9.96 -1.89 -13.08
N GLU A 161 10.57 -2.85 -12.41
CA GLU A 161 10.10 -4.24 -12.43
C GLU A 161 8.79 -4.34 -11.64
N LEU A 162 7.80 -5.01 -12.21
CA LEU A 162 6.47 -5.10 -11.61
C LEU A 162 6.46 -6.22 -10.57
N HIS A 163 6.49 -5.84 -9.29
CA HIS A 163 6.39 -6.78 -8.18
C HIS A 163 4.94 -6.83 -7.66
N VAL A 164 4.27 -7.97 -7.85
CA VAL A 164 2.89 -8.18 -7.35
C VAL A 164 2.94 -8.88 -5.98
N PRO A 165 2.54 -8.22 -4.88
CA PRO A 165 2.56 -8.82 -3.55
C PRO A 165 1.31 -9.70 -3.35
N PHE A 166 1.29 -10.89 -3.96
CA PHE A 166 0.13 -11.79 -3.95
C PHE A 166 -0.38 -12.11 -2.54
N LEU A 167 0.51 -12.29 -1.57
CA LEU A 167 0.14 -12.61 -0.18
C LEU A 167 -0.60 -11.47 0.50
N LEU A 168 -0.14 -10.23 0.29
CA LEU A 168 -0.78 -9.03 0.83
C LEU A 168 -2.16 -8.81 0.19
N LEU A 169 -2.25 -8.96 -1.14
CA LEU A 169 -3.53 -8.88 -1.86
C LEU A 169 -4.52 -9.94 -1.36
N ALA A 170 -4.08 -11.19 -1.22
CA ALA A 170 -4.92 -12.27 -0.71
C ALA A 170 -5.40 -11.99 0.73
N ALA A 171 -4.51 -11.49 1.59
CA ALA A 171 -4.86 -11.12 2.96
C ALA A 171 -5.88 -9.97 3.02
N LEU A 172 -5.71 -8.93 2.20
CA LEU A 172 -6.65 -7.81 2.12
C LEU A 172 -8.03 -8.24 1.61
N ILE A 173 -8.07 -9.11 0.59
CA ILE A 173 -9.33 -9.65 0.06
C ILE A 173 -10.03 -10.52 1.10
N ALA A 174 -9.28 -11.39 1.78
CA ALA A 174 -9.81 -12.21 2.87
C ALA A 174 -10.38 -11.34 3.99
N LEU A 175 -9.67 -10.28 4.38
CA LEU A 175 -10.12 -9.31 5.38
C LEU A 175 -11.39 -8.59 4.93
N LEU A 176 -11.46 -8.13 3.67
CA LEU A 176 -12.62 -7.44 3.11
C LEU A 176 -13.86 -8.34 3.10
N ILE A 177 -13.72 -9.59 2.65
CA ILE A 177 -14.80 -10.59 2.67
C ILE A 177 -15.23 -10.87 4.11
N PHE A 178 -14.27 -11.05 5.02
CA PHE A 178 -14.56 -11.30 6.44
C PHE A 178 -15.37 -10.17 7.06
N LEU A 179 -14.98 -8.91 6.82
CA LEU A 179 -15.73 -7.76 7.34
C LEU A 179 -17.10 -7.61 6.68
N ALA A 180 -17.22 -7.83 5.37
CA ALA A 180 -18.51 -7.78 4.68
C ALA A 180 -19.50 -8.81 5.25
N VAL A 181 -19.03 -10.04 5.52
CA VAL A 181 -19.82 -11.08 6.16
C VAL A 181 -20.24 -10.67 7.58
N ILE A 182 -19.32 -10.13 8.38
CA ILE A 182 -19.62 -9.65 9.73
C ILE A 182 -20.69 -8.56 9.69
N THR A 183 -20.53 -7.55 8.85
CA THR A 183 -21.51 -6.47 8.72
C THR A 183 -22.86 -7.01 8.29
N ALA A 184 -22.90 -7.83 7.23
CA ALA A 184 -24.14 -8.39 6.73
C ALA A 184 -24.89 -9.15 7.84
N VAL A 185 -24.20 -10.02 8.57
CA VAL A 185 -24.79 -10.77 9.69
C VAL A 185 -25.20 -9.84 10.84
N ALA A 186 -24.41 -8.81 11.17
CA ALA A 186 -24.72 -7.85 12.22
C ALA A 186 -25.98 -7.04 11.90
N SER A 187 -26.07 -6.46 10.70
CA SER A 187 -27.27 -5.75 10.23
C SER A 187 -28.48 -6.67 10.17
N GLY A 188 -28.30 -7.94 9.77
CA GLY A 188 -29.37 -8.94 9.80
C GLY A 188 -29.87 -9.24 11.21
N ARG A 189 -28.97 -9.25 12.22
CA ARG A 189 -29.37 -9.38 13.63
C ARG A 189 -30.18 -8.19 14.11
N GLU A 190 -29.78 -6.99 13.74
CA GLU A 190 -30.45 -5.75 14.15
C GLU A 190 -31.84 -5.65 13.51
N ALA A 191 -31.94 -5.92 12.21
CA ALA A 191 -33.21 -6.00 11.48
C ALA A 191 -34.18 -7.06 12.06
N MET A 192 -33.64 -8.18 12.56
CA MET A 192 -34.43 -9.26 13.18
C MET A 192 -34.67 -9.08 14.68
N GLY A 193 -33.94 -8.18 15.34
CA GLY A 193 -33.90 -7.98 16.79
C GLY A 193 -34.69 -6.77 17.28
N ILE A 194 -34.93 -5.77 16.42
CA ILE A 194 -35.87 -4.68 16.73
C ILE A 194 -37.26 -5.31 16.77
N GLY A 195 -37.75 -5.54 17.99
CA GLY A 195 -39.07 -6.10 18.24
C GLY A 195 -40.19 -5.32 17.53
N PRO A 196 -41.36 -5.94 17.31
CA PRO A 196 -42.54 -5.35 16.68
C PRO A 196 -42.97 -4.00 17.29
N VAL A 197 -42.51 -3.68 18.50
CA VAL A 197 -42.93 -2.53 19.30
C VAL A 197 -42.44 -1.17 18.77
N ARG A 198 -41.38 -1.10 17.96
CA ARG A 198 -40.97 0.19 17.33
C ARG A 198 -41.63 0.48 15.98
N ALA A 199 -42.15 -0.54 15.29
CA ALA A 199 -42.83 -0.34 14.01
C ALA A 199 -44.17 0.41 14.15
N VAL A 200 -44.75 0.44 15.36
CA VAL A 200 -45.99 1.18 15.67
C VAL A 200 -45.71 2.64 16.08
N ARG A 201 -44.44 3.03 16.25
CA ARG A 201 -44.07 4.36 16.74
C ARG A 201 -43.62 5.34 15.63
N GLU A 202 -43.54 4.89 14.39
CA GLU A 202 -43.26 5.76 13.23
C GLU A 202 -44.53 6.14 12.44
N ASP A 203 -45.71 5.62 12.81
CA ASP A 203 -47.01 5.93 12.20
C ASP A 203 -47.86 6.93 13.02
N TRP A 204 -47.27 7.66 13.99
CA TRP A 204 -47.91 8.75 14.73
C TRP A 204 -47.05 10.01 14.75
#